data_AF-A0A376AJT6-F1
#
_entry.id   AF-A0A376AJT6-F1
#
_cell.length_a   1.000
_cell.length_b   1.000
_cell.length_c   1.000
_cell.angle_alpha   90.00
_cell.angle_beta   90.00
_cell.angle_gamma   90.00
#
_symmetry.space_group_name_H-M   'P 1'
#
loop_
_entity.id
_entity.type
_entity.pdbx_description
1 polymer ?
#
loop_
_entity_poly.entity_id
_entity_poly.type
_entity_poly.pdbx_seq_one_letter_code
_entity_poly.pdbx_strand_id
1 'polypeptide(L)'
;MPSKQKRTRLEKLQNSWTKATAEERVGFLAWLRQANGLVGDPRYPLLGTPPIASGRYLLPSAIARIRAIMAMRSLSPADVMVEIGFEAADPSLARALAENASLRLSVVAALEIWLVAHAPTDAP
;
A
#
# COMPACT_ATOMS: atom_id res chain seq x y z
N MET A 1 38.39 -34.21 -2.44
CA MET A 1 38.08 -32.96 -3.16
C MET A 1 36.70 -32.48 -2.72
N PRO A 2 36.54 -31.27 -2.17
CA PRO A 2 35.23 -30.82 -1.70
C PRO A 2 34.36 -30.47 -2.92
N SER A 3 33.23 -31.17 -3.04
CA SER A 3 32.25 -30.95 -4.10
C SER A 3 31.68 -29.54 -3.98
N LYS A 4 31.80 -28.73 -5.05
CA LYS A 4 31.19 -27.39 -5.12
C LYS A 4 29.69 -27.52 -4.83
N GLN A 5 29.26 -26.95 -3.71
CA GLN A 5 27.87 -26.96 -3.28
C GLN A 5 27.02 -26.31 -4.38
N LYS A 6 26.05 -27.05 -4.92
CA LYS A 6 25.21 -26.56 -6.02
C LYS A 6 24.40 -25.38 -5.50
N ARG A 7 24.54 -24.23 -6.16
CA ARG A 7 23.76 -23.01 -5.86
C ARG A 7 22.26 -23.34 -5.78
N THR A 8 21.66 -22.88 -4.70
CA THR A 8 20.21 -22.95 -4.45
C THR A 8 19.44 -22.19 -5.52
N ARG A 9 18.13 -22.46 -5.64
CA ARG A 9 17.24 -21.73 -6.55
C ARG A 9 17.23 -20.22 -6.25
N LEU A 10 17.29 -19.85 -4.96
CA LEU A 10 17.32 -18.46 -4.53
C LEU A 10 18.59 -17.74 -4.97
N GLU A 11 19.76 -18.34 -4.77
CA GLU A 11 21.03 -17.76 -5.20
C GLU A 11 21.10 -17.60 -6.73
N LYS A 12 20.49 -18.52 -7.48
CA LYS A 12 20.38 -18.40 -8.94
C LYS A 12 19.49 -17.23 -9.32
N LEU A 13 18.35 -17.03 -8.65
CA LEU A 13 17.46 -15.90 -8.90
C LEU A 13 18.14 -14.57 -8.58
N GLN A 14 18.83 -14.46 -7.44
CA GLN A 14 19.59 -13.27 -7.05
C GLN A 14 20.68 -12.94 -8.08
N ASN A 15 21.45 -13.95 -8.51
CA ASN A 15 22.48 -13.76 -9.53
C ASN A 15 21.90 -13.40 -10.91
N SER A 16 20.74 -13.93 -11.29
CA SER A 16 20.07 -13.52 -12.53
C SER A 16 19.53 -12.09 -12.42
N TRP A 17 18.99 -11.71 -11.26
CA TRP A 17 18.49 -10.37 -10.98
C TRP A 17 19.58 -9.31 -11.06
N THR A 18 20.76 -9.58 -10.48
CA THR A 18 21.90 -8.64 -10.53
C THR A 18 22.42 -8.45 -11.96
N LYS A 19 22.30 -9.47 -12.81
CA LYS A 19 22.73 -9.42 -14.22
C LYS A 19 21.69 -8.86 -15.19
N ALA A 20 20.42 -8.83 -14.80
CA ALA A 20 19.33 -8.36 -15.65
C ALA A 20 19.44 -6.84 -15.92
N THR A 21 19.03 -6.41 -17.12
CA THR A 21 18.92 -4.99 -17.49
C THR A 21 17.78 -4.30 -16.74
N ALA A 22 17.71 -2.96 -16.86
CA ALA A 22 16.62 -2.20 -16.29
C ALA A 22 15.25 -2.65 -16.86
N GLU A 23 15.15 -2.87 -18.18
CA GLU A 23 13.90 -3.33 -18.79
C GLU A 23 13.51 -4.73 -18.32
N GLU A 24 14.46 -5.66 -18.24
CA GLU A 24 14.22 -7.03 -17.78
C GLU A 24 13.74 -7.08 -16.32
N ARG A 25 14.32 -6.24 -15.47
CA ARG A 25 13.88 -6.10 -14.07
C ARG A 25 12.46 -5.55 -13.99
N VAL A 26 12.14 -4.53 -14.78
CA VAL A 26 10.77 -3.97 -14.83
C VAL A 26 9.77 -5.01 -15.31
N GLY A 27 10.09 -5.76 -16.37
CA GLY A 27 9.26 -6.84 -16.89
C GLY A 27 9.06 -7.96 -15.87
N PHE A 28 10.11 -8.34 -15.15
CA PHE A 28 10.01 -9.35 -14.09
C PHE A 28 9.15 -8.89 -12.91
N LEU A 29 9.25 -7.62 -12.50
CA LEU A 29 8.38 -7.07 -11.45
C LEU A 29 6.93 -6.98 -11.92
N ALA A 30 6.68 -6.61 -13.18
CA ALA A 30 5.34 -6.62 -13.74
C ALA A 30 4.75 -8.04 -13.77
N TRP A 31 5.55 -9.03 -14.19
CA TRP A 31 5.15 -10.44 -14.12
C TRP A 31 4.87 -10.89 -12.68
N LEU A 32 5.71 -10.50 -11.71
CA LEU A 32 5.50 -10.86 -10.29
C LEU A 32 4.18 -10.29 -9.75
N ARG A 33 3.81 -9.06 -10.15
CA ARG A 33 2.50 -8.47 -9.79
C ARG A 33 1.33 -9.32 -10.31
N GLN A 34 1.44 -9.82 -11.54
CA GLN A 34 0.41 -10.69 -12.15
C GLN A 34 0.42 -12.11 -11.56
N ALA A 35 1.60 -12.67 -11.31
CA ALA A 35 1.81 -14.04 -10.87
C ALA A 35 1.43 -14.24 -9.38
N ASN A 36 1.63 -13.23 -8.54
CA ASN A 36 1.24 -13.30 -7.14
C ASN A 36 -0.27 -13.14 -6.90
N GLY A 37 -1.10 -12.97 -7.94
CA GLY A 37 -2.55 -12.86 -7.77
C GLY A 37 -2.98 -11.73 -6.82
N LEU A 38 -2.15 -10.69 -6.63
CA LEU A 38 -2.45 -9.54 -5.77
C LEU A 38 -3.44 -8.56 -6.40
N VAL A 39 -4.16 -9.03 -7.42
CA VAL A 39 -5.45 -8.48 -7.79
C VAL A 39 -6.49 -9.17 -6.88
N GLY A 40 -6.57 -8.74 -5.62
CA GLY A 40 -7.73 -9.08 -4.77
C GLY A 40 -7.49 -9.59 -3.35
N ASP A 41 -6.25 -9.69 -2.83
CA ASP A 41 -6.05 -9.98 -1.41
C ASP A 41 -5.90 -8.67 -0.59
N PRO A 42 -6.89 -8.28 0.23
CA PRO A 42 -6.84 -7.06 1.04
C PRO A 42 -5.81 -7.13 2.18
N ARG A 43 -5.13 -8.25 2.41
CA ARG A 43 -4.15 -8.41 3.51
C ARG A 43 -2.72 -8.06 3.12
N TYR A 44 -2.45 -7.84 1.84
CA TYR A 44 -1.13 -7.49 1.36
C TYR A 44 -1.19 -6.15 0.62
N PRO A 45 -0.62 -5.06 1.18
CA PRO A 45 -0.54 -3.81 0.47
C PRO A 45 0.21 -4.02 -0.85
N LEU A 46 -0.40 -3.58 -1.95
CA LEU A 46 0.17 -3.71 -3.29
C LEU A 46 1.57 -3.10 -3.31
N LEU A 47 2.56 -3.90 -3.76
CA LEU A 47 3.91 -3.43 -4.07
C LEU A 47 3.82 -2.40 -5.22
N GLY A 48 3.62 -1.14 -4.86
CA GLY A 48 3.38 -0.03 -5.77
C GLY A 48 2.56 1.12 -5.16
N THR A 49 1.81 0.89 -4.08
CA THR A 49 1.16 1.98 -3.35
C THR A 49 2.15 2.69 -2.43
N PRO A 50 2.27 4.03 -2.51
CA PRO A 50 3.14 4.76 -1.61
C PRO A 50 2.66 4.57 -0.17
N PRO A 51 3.58 4.41 0.80
CA PRO A 51 3.21 4.25 2.20
C PRO A 51 2.32 5.41 2.63
N ILE A 52 1.33 5.13 3.47
CA ILE A 52 0.37 6.16 3.88
C ILE A 52 0.74 6.82 5.20
N ALA A 53 1.61 6.20 5.99
CA ALA A 53 1.99 6.67 7.31
C ALA A 53 3.48 6.46 7.59
N SER A 54 4.06 7.36 8.39
CA SER A 54 5.33 7.15 9.08
C SER A 54 5.04 6.78 10.53
N GLY A 55 5.14 5.48 10.84
CA GLY A 55 4.69 4.94 12.12
C GLY A 55 3.19 5.11 12.30
N ARG A 56 2.79 6.04 13.17
CA ARG A 56 1.37 6.30 13.53
C ARG A 56 0.81 7.56 12.90
N TYR A 57 1.61 8.30 12.16
CA TYR A 57 1.25 9.61 11.60
C TYR A 57 1.05 9.50 10.10
N LEU A 58 -0.07 10.04 9.60
CA LEU A 58 -0.32 10.05 8.16
C LEU A 58 0.71 10.93 7.46
N LEU A 59 1.20 10.46 6.32
CA LEU A 59 2.05 11.25 5.45
C LEU A 59 1.22 12.33 4.74
N PRO A 60 1.79 13.51 4.42
CA PRO A 60 1.07 14.57 3.72
C PRO A 60 0.45 14.11 2.40
N SER A 61 1.14 13.24 1.67
CA SER A 61 0.65 12.63 0.43
C SER A 61 -0.59 11.76 0.63
N ALA A 62 -0.65 11.00 1.73
CA ALA A 62 -1.80 10.21 2.09
C ALA A 62 -3.01 11.08 2.48
N ILE A 63 -2.77 12.14 3.27
CA ILE A 63 -3.81 13.10 3.65
C ILE A 63 -4.44 13.71 2.39
N ALA A 64 -3.63 14.12 1.42
CA ALA A 64 -4.13 14.68 0.16
C ALA A 64 -5.01 13.67 -0.61
N ARG A 65 -4.59 12.41 -0.71
CA ARG A 65 -5.36 11.34 -1.36
C ARG A 65 -6.67 11.05 -0.64
N ILE A 66 -6.65 10.92 0.68
CA ILE A 66 -7.85 10.70 1.50
C ILE A 66 -8.84 11.85 1.28
N ARG A 67 -8.37 13.11 1.35
CA ARG A 67 -9.21 14.29 1.13
C ARG A 67 -9.79 14.35 -0.29
N ALA A 68 -9.03 13.94 -1.31
CA ALA A 68 -9.51 13.90 -2.68
C ALA A 68 -10.67 12.91 -2.85
N ILE A 69 -10.54 11.69 -2.30
CA ILE A 69 -11.61 10.68 -2.34
C ILE A 69 -12.82 11.15 -1.52
N MET A 70 -12.59 11.72 -0.34
CA MET A 70 -13.66 12.31 0.48
C MET A 70 -14.42 13.40 -0.27
N ALA A 71 -13.72 14.32 -0.94
CA ALA A 71 -14.36 15.38 -1.72
C ALA A 71 -15.15 14.81 -2.91
N MET A 72 -14.56 13.87 -3.65
CA MET A 72 -15.18 13.23 -4.81
C MET A 72 -16.48 12.48 -4.44
N ARG A 73 -16.50 11.83 -3.28
CA ARG A 73 -17.62 11.03 -2.80
C ARG A 73 -18.50 11.77 -1.77
N SER A 74 -18.19 13.03 -1.48
CA SER A 74 -18.84 13.84 -0.43
C SER A 74 -18.88 13.15 0.95
N LEU A 75 -17.79 12.47 1.32
CA LEU A 75 -17.66 11.77 2.60
C LEU A 75 -17.08 12.68 3.67
N SER A 76 -17.62 12.58 4.89
CA SER A 76 -17.00 13.13 6.10
C SER A 76 -15.96 12.16 6.67
N PRO A 77 -15.06 12.61 7.58
CA PRO A 77 -14.14 11.70 8.27
C PRO A 77 -14.86 10.58 9.04
N ALA A 78 -16.05 10.86 9.56
CA ALA A 78 -16.86 9.87 10.27
C ALA A 78 -17.37 8.78 9.31
N ASP A 79 -17.78 9.16 8.10
CA ASP A 79 -18.22 8.20 7.07
C ASP A 79 -17.08 7.28 6.65
N VAL A 80 -15.87 7.83 6.48
CA VAL A 80 -14.68 7.03 6.19
C VAL A 80 -14.42 6.03 7.32
N MET A 81 -14.49 6.46 8.59
CA MET A 81 -14.34 5.56 9.74
C MET A 81 -15.35 4.40 9.71
N VAL A 82 -16.60 4.66 9.34
CA VAL A 82 -17.62 3.62 9.17
C VAL A 82 -17.27 2.68 8.02
N GLU A 83 -16.85 3.19 6.86
CA GLU A 83 -16.46 2.38 5.71
C GLU A 83 -15.27 1.46 6.01
N ILE A 84 -14.36 1.89 6.89
CA ILE A 84 -13.21 1.08 7.32
C ILE A 84 -13.49 0.22 8.55
N GLY A 85 -14.74 0.15 9.02
CA GLY A 85 -15.20 -0.75 10.08
C GLY A 85 -14.98 -0.25 11.51
N PHE A 86 -14.89 1.07 11.70
CA PHE A 86 -14.76 1.72 13.00
C PHE A 86 -15.96 2.61 13.32
N GLU A 87 -16.10 2.99 14.58
CA GLU A 87 -17.19 3.84 15.05
C GLU A 87 -17.14 5.25 14.44
N ALA A 88 -18.27 5.74 13.94
CA ALA A 88 -18.40 7.10 13.37
C ALA A 88 -18.04 8.21 14.38
N ALA A 89 -18.27 7.94 15.67
CA ALA A 89 -17.99 8.88 16.75
C ALA A 89 -16.51 8.97 17.13
N ASP A 90 -15.64 8.09 16.61
CA ASP A 90 -14.21 8.15 16.88
C ASP A 90 -13.57 9.35 16.15
N PRO A 91 -13.08 10.38 16.87
CA PRO A 91 -12.52 11.58 16.26
C PRO A 91 -11.10 11.37 15.70
N SER A 92 -10.52 10.17 15.82
CA SER A 92 -9.12 9.90 15.49
C SER A 92 -8.76 10.31 14.06
N LEU A 93 -9.59 9.96 13.06
CA LEU A 93 -9.33 10.32 11.67
C LEU A 93 -9.47 11.84 11.45
N ALA A 94 -10.49 12.46 12.01
CA ALA A 94 -10.68 13.91 11.90
C ALA A 94 -9.48 14.69 12.46
N ARG A 95 -8.97 14.28 13.63
CA ARG A 95 -7.78 14.88 14.24
C ARG A 95 -6.50 14.58 13.47
N ALA A 96 -6.35 13.37 12.91
CA ALA A 96 -5.21 13.05 12.07
C ALA A 96 -5.16 13.92 10.80
N LEU A 97 -6.31 14.21 10.19
CA LEU A 97 -6.42 15.04 9.00
C LEU A 97 -6.21 16.54 9.29
N ALA A 98 -6.60 17.03 10.47
CA ALA A 98 -6.55 18.45 10.83
C ALA A 98 -5.27 18.85 11.61
N GLU A 99 -4.84 18.02 12.55
CA GLU A 99 -3.82 18.34 13.56
C GLU A 99 -2.57 17.44 13.43
N ASN A 100 -2.49 16.57 12.42
CA ASN A 100 -1.43 15.55 12.32
C ASN A 100 -1.34 14.66 13.58
N ALA A 101 -2.50 14.30 14.14
CA ALA A 101 -2.57 13.42 15.30
C ALA A 101 -2.20 11.97 14.96
N SER A 102 -1.72 11.24 15.98
CA SER A 102 -1.38 9.83 15.83
C SER A 102 -2.62 8.95 15.72
N LEU A 103 -2.61 8.00 14.79
CA LEU A 103 -3.64 6.98 14.61
C LEU A 103 -3.28 5.66 15.29
N ARG A 104 -4.28 4.82 15.52
CA ARG A 104 -4.07 3.40 15.87
C ARG A 104 -3.58 2.67 14.62
N LEU A 105 -2.66 1.71 14.78
CA LEU A 105 -2.11 0.95 13.64
C LEU A 105 -3.18 0.18 12.88
N SER A 106 -4.25 -0.26 13.54
CA SER A 106 -5.41 -0.89 12.90
C SER A 106 -6.16 0.06 11.97
N VAL A 107 -6.31 1.33 12.34
CA VAL A 107 -6.94 2.36 11.50
C VAL A 107 -6.05 2.67 10.29
N VAL A 108 -4.73 2.74 10.50
CA VAL A 108 -3.77 2.92 9.39
C VAL A 108 -3.88 1.76 8.40
N ALA A 109 -3.83 0.51 8.87
CA ALA A 109 -3.96 -0.66 8.00
C ALA A 109 -5.29 -0.68 7.23
N ALA A 110 -6.41 -0.34 7.88
CA ALA A 110 -7.71 -0.29 7.22
C ALA A 110 -7.78 0.85 6.19
N LEU A 111 -7.17 2.01 6.47
CA LEU A 111 -7.05 3.11 5.51
C LEU A 111 -6.19 2.75 4.29
N GLU A 112 -5.15 1.93 4.45
CA GLU A 112 -4.34 1.46 3.31
C GLU A 112 -5.21 0.67 2.32
N ILE A 113 -6.00 -0.27 2.84
CA ILE A 113 -6.92 -1.09 2.04
C ILE A 113 -7.98 -0.21 1.38
N TRP A 114 -8.56 0.70 2.14
CA TRP A 114 -9.58 1.63 1.64
C TRP A 114 -9.05 2.54 0.53
N LEU A 115 -7.81 3.03 0.66
CA LEU A 115 -7.15 3.85 -0.36
C LEU A 115 -6.80 3.09 -1.63
N VAL A 116 -6.58 1.77 -1.55
CA VAL A 116 -6.41 0.92 -2.73
C VAL A 116 -7.75 0.72 -3.43
N ALA A 117 -8.81 0.42 -2.67
CA ALA A 117 -10.15 0.18 -3.21
C ALA A 117 -10.74 1.41 -3.91
N HIS A 118 -10.36 2.61 -3.47
CA HIS A 118 -10.87 3.89 -3.98
C HIS A 118 -9.79 4.75 -4.62
N ALA A 119 -8.65 4.17 -4.99
CA ALA A 119 -7.61 4.90 -5.70
C ALA A 119 -8.25 5.52 -6.96
N PRO A 120 -8.15 6.85 -7.17
CA PRO A 120 -8.61 7.42 -8.42
C PRO A 120 -7.80 6.74 -9.52
N THR A 121 -8.50 6.05 -10.41
CA THR A 121 -7.92 5.45 -11.61
C THR A 121 -7.26 6.59 -12.38
N ASP A 122 -5.95 6.75 -12.21
CA ASP A 122 -5.12 7.56 -13.09
C ASP A 122 -5.15 6.82 -14.42
N ALA A 123 -6.09 7.24 -15.28
CA ALA A 123 -6.17 6.78 -16.65
C ALA A 123 -4.98 7.39 -17.43
N PRO A 124 -4.36 6.62 -18.33
CA PRO A 124 -3.07 6.92 -18.95
C PRO A 124 -3.04 8.22 -19.76
#